data_AF-A0A7C3KX35-F1
#
_entry.id   AF-A0A7C3KX35-F1
#
_cell.length_a   1.000
_cell.length_b   1.000
_cell.length_c   1.000
_cell.angle_alpha   90.00
_cell.angle_beta   90.00
_cell.angle_gamma   90.00
#
_symmetry.space_group_name_H-M   'P 1'
#
loop_
_entity.id
_entity.type
_entity.pdbx_description
1 polymer ?
#
loop_
_entity_poly.entity_id
_entity_poly.type
_entity_poly.pdbx_seq_one_letter_code
_entity_poly.pdbx_strand_id
1 'polypeptide(L)'
;MAKNLIDWLKQGVVLGDGGYLIELERRGYVDSGSGREKVGTGRGSGQYTPEVAIENPGALRELHTEFLRAGSRVLQALTFYGTR
;
A
#
# COMPACT_ATOMS: atom_id res chain seq x y z
N MET A 1 -0.87 1.87 28.08
CA MET A 1 -0.67 2.56 26.78
C MET A 1 -0.27 1.53 25.74
N ALA A 2 -0.73 1.70 24.50
CA ALA A 2 -0.18 0.94 23.38
C ALA A 2 1.31 1.32 23.20
N LYS A 3 2.17 0.34 22.89
CA LYS A 3 3.59 0.57 22.59
C LYS A 3 3.72 1.38 21.30
N ASN A 4 4.57 2.41 21.32
CA ASN A 4 4.91 3.17 20.10
C ASN A 4 6.09 2.51 19.34
N LEU A 5 6.43 3.03 18.16
CA LEU A 5 7.50 2.47 17.32
C LEU A 5 8.85 2.37 18.06
N ILE A 6 9.21 3.38 18.85
CA ILE A 6 10.47 3.41 19.62
C ILE A 6 10.49 2.29 20.68
N ASP A 7 9.36 2.04 21.34
CA ASP A 7 9.25 0.95 22.32
C ASP A 7 9.44 -0.42 21.67
N TRP A 8 8.91 -0.61 20.45
CA TRP A 8 9.05 -1.84 19.69
C TRP A 8 10.47 -2.06 19.19
N LEU A 9 11.13 -1.02 18.67
CA LEU A 9 12.51 -1.10 18.18
C LEU A 9 13.51 -1.47 19.28
N LYS A 10 13.27 -1.03 20.52
CA LYS A 10 14.08 -1.45 21.69
C LYS A 10 13.98 -2.93 22.01
N GLN A 11 12.92 -3.61 21.56
CA GLN A 11 12.67 -5.04 21.82
C GLN A 11 13.12 -5.95 20.66
N GLY A 12 13.49 -5.38 19.51
CA GLY A 12 13.97 -6.12 18.36
C GLY A 12 13.39 -5.60 17.04
N VAL A 13 13.36 -6.49 16.04
CA VAL A 13 12.93 -6.15 14.67
C VAL A 13 11.43 -5.78 14.63
N VAL A 14 11.12 -4.73 13.88
CA VAL A 14 9.75 -4.31 13.55
C VAL A 14 9.52 -4.58 12.08
N LEU A 15 8.59 -5.48 11.76
CA LEU A 15 8.24 -5.79 10.38
C LEU A 15 7.34 -4.69 9.80
N GLY A 16 7.77 -4.10 8.68
CA GLY A 16 6.95 -3.18 7.87
C GLY A 16 5.96 -3.92 6.98
N ASP A 17 5.16 -3.18 6.22
CA ASP A 17 4.31 -3.73 5.15
C ASP A 17 5.05 -3.80 3.80
N GLY A 18 4.30 -4.10 2.73
CA GLY A 18 4.84 -4.30 1.39
C GLY A 18 4.39 -3.24 0.38
N GLY A 19 4.61 -3.53 -0.90
CA GLY A 19 4.31 -2.60 -1.99
C GLY A 19 2.84 -2.57 -2.40
N TYR A 20 2.08 -1.59 -1.92
CA TYR A 20 0.64 -1.46 -2.25
C TYR A 20 0.37 -1.31 -3.74
N LEU A 21 1.03 -0.36 -4.42
CA LEU A 21 0.68 -0.06 -5.81
C LEU A 21 0.97 -1.22 -6.75
N ILE A 22 2.07 -1.95 -6.51
CA ILE A 22 2.40 -3.14 -7.32
C ILE A 22 1.38 -4.25 -7.06
N GLU A 23 1.01 -4.49 -5.81
CA GLU A 23 0.05 -5.54 -5.47
C GLU A 23 -1.38 -5.18 -5.92
N LEU A 24 -1.78 -3.92 -5.83
CA LEU A 24 -3.07 -3.45 -6.35
C LEU A 24 -3.10 -3.42 -7.89
N GLU A 25 -1.97 -3.17 -8.55
CA GLU A 25 -1.84 -3.30 -10.01
C GLU A 25 -2.03 -4.76 -10.43
N ARG A 26 -1.39 -5.71 -9.71
CA ARG A 26 -1.60 -7.16 -9.91
C ARG A 26 -3.06 -7.59 -9.81
N ARG A 27 -3.80 -6.95 -8.91
CA ARG A 27 -5.23 -7.19 -8.68
C ARG A 27 -6.14 -6.41 -9.63
N GLY A 28 -5.58 -5.58 -10.51
CA GLY A 28 -6.32 -4.81 -11.51
C GLY A 28 -7.04 -3.58 -10.96
N TYR A 29 -6.59 -3.01 -9.84
CA TYR A 29 -7.20 -1.83 -9.21
C TYR A 29 -6.51 -0.50 -9.53
N VAL A 30 -5.24 -0.52 -9.92
CA VAL A 30 -4.48 0.68 -10.31
C VAL A 30 -3.59 0.38 -11.50
N ASP A 31 -3.09 1.44 -12.14
CA ASP A 31 -1.91 1.36 -13.01
C ASP A 31 -0.77 2.10 -12.32
N SER A 32 0.22 1.36 -11.82
CA SER A 32 1.34 1.96 -11.08
C SER A 32 2.24 2.79 -11.99
N GLY A 33 2.28 2.44 -13.29
CA GLY A 33 3.24 3.01 -14.25
C GLY A 33 4.63 2.37 -14.18
N SER A 34 4.79 1.31 -13.39
CA SER A 34 6.06 0.60 -13.27
C SER A 34 6.46 -0.19 -14.51
N GLY A 35 5.49 -0.56 -15.34
CA GLY A 35 5.67 -1.50 -16.45
C GLY A 35 6.15 -2.89 -16.00
N ARG A 36 6.19 -3.17 -14.70
CA ARG A 36 6.62 -4.46 -14.14
C ARG A 36 5.50 -5.49 -14.18
N GLU A 37 4.26 -5.04 -14.07
CA GLU A 37 3.08 -5.89 -14.13
C GLU A 37 2.43 -5.78 -15.51
N LYS A 38 2.00 -6.92 -16.05
CA LYS A 38 1.27 -6.98 -17.33
C LYS A 38 -0.24 -6.71 -17.17
N VAL A 39 -0.66 -6.43 -15.94
CA VAL A 39 -2.04 -6.27 -15.49
C VAL A 39 -2.18 -4.89 -14.86
N GLY A 40 -3.41 -4.44 -14.70
CA GLY A 40 -3.75 -3.09 -14.25
C GLY A 40 -5.15 -2.72 -14.76
N THR A 41 -5.55 -1.46 -14.57
CA THR A 41 -6.85 -0.98 -15.09
C THR A 41 -6.77 -0.59 -16.56
N GLY A 42 -5.57 -0.29 -17.07
CA GLY A 42 -5.35 0.29 -18.39
C GLY A 42 -5.89 1.73 -18.56
N ARG A 43 -6.27 2.39 -17.46
CA ARG A 43 -6.94 3.70 -17.43
C ARG A 43 -6.30 4.69 -16.45
N GLY A 44 -5.41 4.24 -15.60
CA GLY A 44 -4.75 5.05 -14.57
C GLY A 44 -3.70 6.00 -15.16
N SER A 45 -3.25 6.93 -14.31
CA SER A 45 -2.27 7.95 -14.68
C SER A 45 -0.89 7.38 -15.02
N GLY A 46 -0.57 6.17 -14.51
CA GLY A 46 0.78 5.62 -14.56
C GLY A 46 1.80 6.43 -13.75
N GLN A 47 1.34 7.25 -12.81
CA GLN A 47 2.18 8.14 -11.98
C GLN A 47 2.24 7.71 -10.52
N TYR A 48 2.01 6.42 -10.23
CA TYR A 48 1.97 5.90 -8.86
C TYR A 48 1.00 6.67 -7.95
N THR A 49 -0.12 7.15 -8.51
CA THR A 49 -1.12 7.90 -7.77
C THR A 49 -1.99 6.97 -6.91
N PRO A 50 -2.58 7.47 -5.79
CA PRO A 50 -3.32 6.64 -4.85
C PRO A 50 -4.85 6.74 -5.05
N GLU A 51 -5.33 6.93 -6.28
CA GLU A 51 -6.76 7.11 -6.61
C GLU A 51 -7.64 5.95 -6.13
N VAL A 52 -7.07 4.75 -6.02
CA VAL A 52 -7.73 3.57 -5.45
C VAL A 52 -8.26 3.79 -4.05
N ALA A 53 -7.66 4.70 -3.27
CA ALA A 53 -8.17 5.06 -1.95
C ALA A 53 -9.57 5.73 -2.01
N ILE A 54 -9.91 6.35 -3.15
CA ILE A 54 -11.20 6.99 -3.41
C ILE A 54 -12.09 6.06 -4.24
N GLU A 55 -11.55 5.49 -5.31
CA GLU A 55 -12.34 4.71 -6.27
C GLU A 55 -12.68 3.31 -5.76
N ASN A 56 -11.75 2.64 -5.08
CA ASN A 56 -11.88 1.26 -4.61
C ASN A 56 -11.34 1.10 -3.17
N PRO A 57 -11.86 1.83 -2.17
CA PRO A 57 -11.33 1.82 -0.80
C PRO A 57 -11.40 0.44 -0.12
N GLY A 58 -12.31 -0.44 -0.57
CA GLY A 58 -12.40 -1.81 -0.12
C GLY A 58 -11.14 -2.62 -0.44
N ALA A 59 -10.62 -2.50 -1.66
CA ALA A 59 -9.41 -3.19 -2.11
C ALA A 59 -8.17 -2.75 -1.32
N LEU A 60 -8.02 -1.43 -1.09
CA LEU A 60 -6.93 -0.90 -0.28
C LEU A 60 -7.02 -1.38 1.18
N ARG A 61 -8.22 -1.38 1.77
CA ARG A 61 -8.44 -1.87 3.15
C ARG A 61 -8.15 -3.36 3.29
N GLU A 62 -8.54 -4.15 2.30
CA GLU A 62 -8.26 -5.58 2.28
C GLU A 62 -6.74 -5.82 2.26
N LEU A 63 -6.00 -5.13 1.39
CA LEU A 63 -4.55 -5.26 1.34
C LEU A 63 -3.85 -4.80 2.63
N HIS A 64 -4.31 -3.71 3.27
CA HIS A 64 -3.86 -3.33 4.62
C HIS A 64 -4.05 -4.48 5.63
N THR A 65 -5.21 -5.15 5.57
CA THR A 65 -5.55 -6.26 6.47
C THR A 65 -4.68 -7.48 6.20
N GLU A 66 -4.35 -7.76 4.94
CA GLU A 66 -3.45 -8.84 4.56
C GLU A 66 -2.03 -8.61 5.06
N PHE A 67 -1.47 -7.40 4.91
CA PHE A 67 -0.15 -7.08 5.48
C PHE A 67 -0.14 -7.21 7.01
N LEU A 68 -1.20 -6.73 7.67
CA LEU A 68 -1.36 -6.92 9.12
C LEU A 68 -1.38 -8.41 9.49
N ARG A 69 -2.13 -9.25 8.75
CA ARG A 69 -2.19 -10.70 8.97
C ARG A 69 -0.86 -11.40 8.65
N ALA A 70 -0.07 -10.88 7.71
CA ALA A 70 1.27 -11.36 7.41
C ALA A 70 2.31 -10.98 8.48
N GLY A 71 1.94 -10.17 9.47
CA GLY A 71 2.76 -9.83 10.64
C GLY A 71 3.32 -8.41 10.64
N SER A 72 2.96 -7.58 9.66
CA SER A 72 3.37 -6.17 9.63
C SER A 72 2.85 -5.44 10.87
N ARG A 73 3.74 -4.71 11.54
CA ARG A 73 3.42 -3.87 12.71
C ARG A 73 3.26 -2.40 12.36
N VAL A 74 3.63 -2.04 11.13
CA VAL A 74 3.47 -0.71 10.56
C VAL A 74 2.70 -0.88 9.26
N LEU A 75 1.63 -0.10 9.11
CA LEU A 75 0.90 0.03 7.86
C LEU A 75 1.15 1.46 7.34
N GLN A 76 1.86 1.56 6.23
CA GLN A 76 2.13 2.84 5.58
C GLN A 76 0.88 3.31 4.86
N ALA A 77 0.49 4.57 5.09
CA ALA A 77 -0.63 5.16 4.36
C ALA A 77 -0.28 5.25 2.86
N LEU A 78 -1.18 4.77 2.00
CA LEU A 78 -1.04 4.93 0.56
C LEU A 78 -1.38 6.37 0.17
N THR A 79 -0.38 7.25 0.28
CA THR A 79 -0.46 8.68 -0.04
C THR A 79 0.63 9.07 -1.02
N PHE A 80 0.42 10.16 -1.74
CA PHE A 80 1.38 10.67 -2.72
C PHE A 80 1.42 12.20 -2.71
N TYR A 81 2.51 12.76 -3.23
CA TYR A 81 2.68 14.19 -3.38
C TYR A 81 2.02 14.70 -4.66
N GLY A 82 0.81 15.26 -4.53
CA GLY A 82 0.13 15.94 -5.64
C GLY A 82 0.57 17.39 -5.79
N THR A 83 1.16 17.73 -6.94
CA THR A 83 1.34 19.11 -7.38
C THR A 83 0.15 19.56 -8.22
N ARG A 84 -0.20 20.86 -8.15
CA ARG A 84 -1.18 21.49 -9.04
C ARG A 84 -0.54 21.94 -10.34
#